data_AF-X1HXN8-F1
#
_entry.id   AF-X1HXN8-F1
#
_cell.length_a   1.000
_cell.length_b   1.000
_cell.length_c   1.000
_cell.angle_alpha   90.00
_cell.angle_beta   90.00
_cell.angle_gamma   90.00
#
_symmetry.space_group_name_H-M   'P 1'
#
loop_
_entity.id
_entity.type
_entity.pdbx_description
1 polymer ?
#
loop_
_entity_poly.entity_id
_entity_poly.type
_entity_poly.pdbx_seq_one_letter_code
_entity_poly.pdbx_strand_id
1 'polypeptide(L)' 'MSKSGRPKIKIDWEEFNKLEIMQCTIEEIASWFGCSVDTIERRVKEKYEMTFAEHFEFALWEYRGFIFSP' A
#
# COMPACT_ATOMS: atom_id res chain seq x y z
N MET A 1 12.97 -23.57 20.43
CA MET A 1 12.10 -23.27 19.27
C MET A 1 12.59 -21.99 18.63
N SER A 2 13.33 -22.09 17.53
CA SER A 2 13.90 -20.95 16.81
C SER A 2 12.79 -20.16 16.11
N LYS A 3 12.28 -19.11 16.76
CA LYS A 3 11.42 -18.09 16.12
C LYS A 3 12.29 -17.20 15.22
N SER A 4 12.87 -17.75 14.16
CA SER A 4 13.45 -16.94 13.08
C SER A 4 12.31 -16.47 12.16
N GLY A 5 11.33 -15.77 12.73
CA GLY A 5 10.36 -15.04 11.93
C GLY A 5 11.10 -13.87 11.29
N ARG A 6 11.21 -13.87 9.96
CA ARG A 6 11.72 -12.72 9.21
C ARG A 6 11.07 -11.46 9.81
N PRO A 7 11.85 -10.48 10.28
CA PRO A 7 11.30 -9.31 10.95
C PRO A 7 10.21 -8.71 10.06
N LYS A 8 9.06 -8.41 10.65
CA LYS A 8 7.93 -7.81 9.93
C LYS A 8 8.47 -6.54 9.27
N ILE A 9 8.49 -6.53 7.93
CA ILE A 9 8.93 -5.37 7.15
C ILE A 9 8.07 -4.19 7.59
N LYS A 10 8.67 -3.14 8.11
CA LYS A 10 7.94 -1.94 8.51
C LYS A 10 7.73 -1.13 7.23
N ILE A 11 6.48 -1.05 6.78
CA ILE A 11 6.11 -0.21 5.63
C ILE A 11 5.92 1.19 6.19
N ASP A 12 6.65 2.15 5.64
CA ASP A 12 6.38 3.56 5.89
C ASP A 12 5.18 3.97 5.05
N TRP A 13 4.06 4.25 5.72
CA TRP A 13 2.80 4.52 5.04
C TRP A 13 2.73 5.91 4.42
N GLU A 14 3.53 6.84 4.92
CA GLU A 14 3.63 8.17 4.31
C GLU A 14 4.35 8.06 2.96
N GLU A 15 5.44 7.29 2.92
CA GLU A 15 6.16 6.97 1.68
C GLU A 15 5.32 6.12 0.72
N PHE A 16 4.61 5.13 1.23
CA PHE A 16 3.68 4.32 0.45
C PHE A 16 2.62 5.17 -0.25
N ASN A 17 1.95 6.08 0.48
CA ASN A 17 0.96 6.97 -0.13
C ASN A 17 1.58 7.90 -1.19
N LYS A 18 2.83 8.36 -1.00
CA LYS A 18 3.54 9.15 -2.03
C LYS A 18 3.75 8.34 -3.31
N LEU A 19 4.13 7.06 -3.19
CA LEU A 19 4.29 6.15 -4.33
C LEU A 19 2.95 5.89 -5.05
N GLU A 20 1.86 5.73 -4.30
CA GLU A 20 0.52 5.58 -4.89
C GLU A 20 0.08 6.84 -5.66
N ILE A 21 0.31 8.04 -5.11
CA ILE A 21 0.04 9.32 -5.80
C ILE A 21 0.90 9.46 -7.06
N MET A 22 2.14 8.97 -7.02
CA MET A 22 3.01 8.91 -8.20
C MET A 22 2.55 7.89 -9.26
N GLN A 23 1.42 7.21 -9.04
CA GLN A 23 0.88 6.15 -9.90
C GLN A 23 1.85 4.97 -10.06
N CYS A 24 2.67 4.68 -9.04
CA CYS A 24 3.48 3.47 -9.01
C CYS A 24 2.60 2.23 -8.87
N THR A 25 2.97 1.16 -9.57
CA THR A 25 2.31 -0.14 -9.46
C THR A 25 2.67 -0.85 -8.15
N ILE A 26 1.85 -1.81 -7.75
CA ILE A 26 2.12 -2.61 -6.55
C ILE A 26 3.46 -3.38 -6.63
N GLU A 27 3.90 -3.76 -7.83
CA GLU A 27 5.19 -4.42 -8.06
C GLU A 27 6.36 -3.48 -7.80
N GLU A 28 6.27 -2.23 -8.26
CA GLU A 28 7.27 -1.20 -8.00
C GLU A 28 7.33 -0.84 -6.51
N ILE A 29 6.16 -0.70 -5.87
CA ILE A 29 6.05 -0.45 -4.44
C ILE A 29 6.64 -1.61 -3.64
N ALA A 30 6.33 -2.85 -4.01
CA ALA A 30 6.89 -4.04 -3.37
C ALA A 30 8.42 -4.09 -3.53
N SER A 31 8.92 -3.77 -4.73
CA SER A 31 10.36 -3.66 -5.01
C SER A 31 11.02 -2.55 -4.18
N TRP A 32 10.37 -1.39 -4.03
CA TRP A 32 10.85 -0.27 -3.21
C TRP A 32 11.03 -0.66 -1.75
N PHE A 33 10.03 -1.34 -1.17
CA PHE A 33 10.07 -1.82 0.21
C PHE A 33 10.84 -3.14 0.38
N GLY A 34 11.42 -3.70 -0.68
CA GLY A 34 12.18 -4.95 -0.65
C GLY A 34 11.35 -6.16 -0.20
N CYS A 35 10.06 -6.18 -0.55
CA CYS A 35 9.12 -7.22 -0.15
C CYS A 35 8.35 -7.78 -1.36
N SER A 36 7.50 -8.78 -1.10
CA SER A 36 6.64 -9.35 -2.14
C SER A 36 5.31 -8.59 -2.21
N VAL A 37 4.70 -8.55 -3.38
CA VAL A 37 3.37 -7.96 -3.63
C VAL A 37 2.33 -8.44 -2.62
N ASP A 38 2.28 -9.76 -2.36
CA ASP A 38 1.39 -10.38 -1.37
C ASP A 38 1.59 -9.83 0.06
N THR A 39 2.83 -9.46 0.40
CA THR A 39 3.13 -8.82 1.69
C THR A 39 2.55 -7.41 1.75
N ILE A 40 2.61 -6.65 0.65
CA ILE A 40 1.98 -5.33 0.57
C ILE A 40 0.46 -5.49 0.70
N GLU A 41 -0.18 -6.34 -0.11
CA GLU A 41 -1.62 -6.55 -0.08
C GLU A 41 -2.12 -6.95 1.31
N ARG A 42 -1.45 -7.91 1.95
CA ARG A 42 -1.83 -8.32 3.31
C ARG A 42 -1.71 -7.17 4.30
N ARG A 43 -0.68 -6.34 4.18
CA ARG A 43 -0.48 -5.19 5.09
C ARG A 43 -1.46 -4.06 4.84
N VAL A 44 -1.80 -3.78 3.59
CA VAL A 44 -2.84 -2.83 3.22
C VAL A 44 -4.17 -3.30 3.81
N LYS A 45 -4.51 -4.58 3.66
CA LYS A 45 -5.70 -5.18 4.24
C LYS A 45 -5.70 -5.17 5.78
N GLU A 46 -4.58 -5.44 6.42
CA GLU A 46 -4.45 -5.37 7.89
C GLU A 46 -4.61 -3.94 8.43
N LYS A 47 -4.23 -2.92 7.65
CA LYS A 47 -4.25 -1.52 8.11
C LYS A 47 -5.53 -0.77 7.74
N TYR A 48 -5.98 -0.92 6.50
CA TYR A 48 -7.07 -0.15 5.91
C TYR A 48 -8.33 -0.99 5.68
N GLU A 49 -8.29 -2.28 6.01
CA GLU A 49 -9.42 -3.22 5.86
C GLU A 49 -9.96 -3.35 4.42
N MET A 50 -9.16 -2.92 3.44
CA MET A 50 -9.48 -2.92 2.00
C MET A 50 -8.33 -3.50 1.19
N THR A 51 -8.58 -3.79 -0.09
CA THR A 51 -7.55 -4.23 -1.03
C THR A 51 -6.65 -3.08 -1.50
N PHE A 52 -5.48 -3.40 -2.03
CA PHE A 52 -4.61 -2.39 -2.64
C PHE A 52 -5.33 -1.63 -3.76
N ALA A 53 -6.09 -2.31 -4.61
CA ALA A 53 -6.81 -1.67 -5.70
C ALA A 53 -7.82 -0.64 -5.19
N GLU A 54 -8.60 -0.98 -4.15
CA GLU A 54 -9.56 -0.07 -3.53
C GLU A 54 -8.87 1.14 -2.89
N HIS A 55 -7.75 0.91 -2.18
CA HIS A 55 -6.97 1.98 -1.55
C HIS A 55 -6.34 2.89 -2.60
N PHE A 56 -5.77 2.31 -3.66
CA PHE A 56 -5.15 3.02 -4.78
C PHE A 56 -6.17 3.87 -5.53
N GLU A 57 -7.37 3.33 -5.78
CA GLU A 57 -8.47 4.12 -6.31
C GLU A 57 -8.83 5.24 -5.33
N PHE A 58 -9.11 4.95 -4.05
CA PHE A 58 -9.47 6.00 -3.09
C PHE A 58 -8.43 7.13 -3.01
N ALA A 59 -7.13 6.80 -2.94
CA ALA A 59 -6.03 7.75 -2.91
C ALA A 59 -5.97 8.61 -4.18
N LEU A 60 -6.20 8.02 -5.35
CA LEU A 60 -6.26 8.76 -6.61
C LEU A 60 -7.50 9.65 -6.70
N TRP A 61 -8.65 9.22 -6.18
CA TRP A 61 -9.88 10.00 -6.19
C TRP A 61 -9.78 11.20 -5.25
N GLU A 62 -9.16 11.01 -4.08
CA GLU A 62 -8.82 12.11 -3.15
C GLU A 62 -7.86 13.11 -3.81
N TYR A 63 -6.79 12.63 -4.46
CA TYR A 63 -5.81 13.49 -5.12
C TYR A 63 -6.35 14.21 -6.36
N ARG A 64 -7.21 13.55 -7.15
CA ARG A 64 -7.84 14.13 -8.35
C ARG A 64 -8.99 15.07 -8.04
N GLY A 65 -9.32 15.29 -6.76
CA GLY A 65 -10.30 16.27 -6.33
C GLY A 65 -11.72 15.97 -6.77
N PHE A 66 -12.04 14.73 -7.15
CA PHE A 66 -13.39 14.33 -7.52
C PHE A 66 -14.15 13.92 -6.26
N ILE A 67 -14.41 14.91 -5.41
CA ILE A 67 -15.43 14.80 -4.37
C ILE A 67 -16.74 14.51 -5.10
N PHE A 68 -17.33 13.37 -4.75
CA PHE A 68 -18.73 13.03 -5.00
C PHE A 68 -19.57 14.24 -4.60
N SER A 69 -19.88 15.11 -5.56
CA SER A 69 -20.93 16.11 -5.38
C SER A 69 -22.23 15.31 -5.31
N PRO A 70 -23.01 15.43 -4.22
CA PRO A 70 -24.29 14.75 -4.10
C PRO A 70 -25.26 15.13 -5.22
#